data_AF-A0A815ITB9-F1
#
_entry.id   AF-A0A815ITB9-F1
#
_cell.length_a   1.000
_cell.length_b   1.000
_cell.length_c   1.000
_cell.angle_alpha   90.00
_cell.angle_beta   90.00
_cell.angle_gamma   90.00
#
_symmetry.space_group_name_H-M   'P 1'
#
loop_
_entity.id
_entity.type
_entity.pdbx_description
1 polymer ?
#
loop_
_entity_poly.entity_id
_entity_poly.type
_entity_poly.pdbx_seq_one_letter_code
_entity_poly.pdbx_strand_id
1 'polypeptide(L)'
;MHIKINNYRKKKTLHRRYRHVSGLAQSELVLHNNPVLPLIDFSAFVSKDETNHYPHAIIEKLANACEHVGFFYAIGHGISNELLLRTLSVTRQLFDLDLKIKNQYASRLFVNSSNINYQSGGLSRGYQSIGENVTNSRRDRHEGFDLYRELDSNHPLRLQFNEKNLTNKTLPDYREMAIGWNLWPKELPLFKETITEYTTAMLQAGARVMRAIALSLNLPLNYFESTFNDSFWVIRCIRYPPVSQNEIQSPEYGEGCGEHSDYGWLTFVNQDLDSHNCLHVRTNDRSKATYISADPIVVEEQIALTCNIGDIIAFITKNKYRSTRHCVVSPVKPARSRISTPFFFEPNLDVKLRINETSPECYYGEYLINKIFDNYICYKHKYDKQNLAHLDESVSRIEMAHAKRCCFNFCKDFKEFATRGSVLDLAIGIVIGTAFTNVVQSLVDDIITPPLGLLLGGVDFANLTIKMKNFVYTSQPPVVVRYGKFIQSCLALLIIAMALFCIIKAINHLYKIAAKKKEKKETDGNIQVTEEVKVLREIRDLLAGKSSVAFTHI
;
A
#
# COMPACT_ATOMS: atom_id res chain seq x y z
N MET A 1 52.34 -31.47 -24.66
CA MET A 1 52.80 -31.39 -23.26
C MET A 1 51.59 -31.63 -22.37
N HIS A 2 51.43 -32.87 -21.88
CA HIS A 2 50.29 -33.33 -21.10
C HIS A 2 50.39 -32.90 -19.64
N ILE A 3 49.38 -32.21 -19.10
CA ILE A 3 49.14 -32.06 -17.65
C ILE A 3 47.61 -32.11 -17.46
N LYS A 4 47.02 -33.30 -17.30
CA LYS A 4 46.57 -33.94 -16.05
C LYS A 4 45.40 -33.22 -15.34
N ILE A 5 44.20 -33.62 -15.75
CA ILE A 5 42.97 -33.59 -14.95
C ILE A 5 43.09 -34.69 -13.88
N ASN A 6 43.10 -34.33 -12.60
CA ASN A 6 42.76 -35.21 -11.48
C ASN A 6 42.67 -34.41 -10.17
N ASN A 7 41.46 -34.30 -9.61
CA ASN A 7 41.13 -34.66 -8.22
C ASN A 7 39.72 -34.16 -7.84
N TYR A 8 38.68 -34.79 -8.40
CA TYR A 8 37.34 -34.80 -7.82
C TYR A 8 37.07 -36.21 -7.27
N ARG A 9 37.55 -36.48 -6.06
CA ARG A 9 37.15 -37.65 -5.26
C ARG A 9 37.44 -37.38 -3.78
N LYS A 10 36.43 -36.91 -3.05
CA LYS A 10 36.17 -37.29 -1.65
C LYS A 10 34.70 -37.00 -1.32
N LYS A 11 33.87 -38.03 -1.54
CA LYS A 11 32.60 -38.25 -0.83
C LYS A 11 32.91 -38.67 0.62
N LYS A 12 31.94 -38.42 1.52
CA LYS A 12 31.90 -38.65 2.99
C LYS A 12 32.54 -37.47 3.76
N THR A 13 31.85 -36.69 4.60
CA THR A 13 30.67 -36.96 5.45
C THR A 13 30.18 -35.61 6.00
N LEU A 14 28.99 -35.15 5.60
CA LEU A 14 28.21 -34.14 6.34
C LEU A 14 26.73 -34.47 6.17
N HIS A 15 26.35 -35.62 6.72
CA HIS A 15 24.97 -36.02 6.95
C HIS A 15 24.82 -36.19 8.46
N ARG A 16 24.62 -35.08 9.17
CA ARG A 16 24.10 -35.09 10.55
C ARG A 16 23.70 -33.68 11.00
N ARG A 17 22.48 -33.29 10.64
CA ARG A 17 21.49 -32.54 11.44
C ARG A 17 20.35 -32.04 10.54
N TYR A 18 19.68 -32.97 9.88
CA TYR A 18 18.28 -32.79 9.50
C TYR A 18 17.51 -33.82 10.32
N ARG A 19 16.66 -33.35 11.24
CA ARG A 19 15.73 -34.22 11.94
C ARG A 19 14.74 -34.72 10.88
N HIS A 20 14.83 -36.00 10.57
CA HIS A 20 13.73 -36.73 9.95
C HIS A 20 12.49 -36.55 10.84
N VAL A 21 11.44 -35.94 10.29
CA VAL A 21 10.08 -36.13 10.77
C VAL A 21 9.41 -36.99 9.70
N SER A 22 9.62 -38.30 9.81
CA SER A 22 8.93 -39.31 9.01
C SER A 22 7.81 -39.90 9.86
N GLY A 23 6.57 -39.78 9.38
CA GLY A 23 5.42 -40.49 9.91
C GLY A 23 4.57 -39.71 10.91
N LEU A 24 3.73 -38.81 10.41
CA LEU A 24 2.46 -38.48 11.05
C LEU A 24 1.39 -38.46 9.96
N ALA A 25 0.29 -39.15 10.26
CA ALA A 25 -0.87 -39.28 9.40
C ALA A 25 -1.43 -37.90 9.00
N GLN A 26 -2.17 -37.87 7.90
CA GLN A 26 -2.90 -36.74 7.31
C GLN A 26 -4.00 -36.11 8.20
N SER A 27 -3.86 -36.14 9.52
CA SER A 27 -4.79 -35.52 10.46
C SER A 27 -4.02 -34.83 11.57
N GLU A 28 -4.36 -33.57 11.84
CA GLU A 28 -3.84 -32.67 12.88
C GLU A 28 -2.72 -31.70 12.43
N LEU A 29 -3.18 -30.64 11.76
CA LEU A 29 -2.64 -29.28 11.93
C LEU A 29 -2.58 -28.95 13.44
N VAL A 30 -1.47 -29.25 14.09
CA VAL A 30 -1.20 -28.71 15.43
C VAL A 30 -0.82 -27.25 15.26
N LEU A 31 -1.81 -26.40 15.53
CA LEU A 31 -1.70 -24.97 15.76
C LEU A 31 -0.58 -24.68 16.78
N HIS A 32 0.55 -24.15 16.31
CA HIS A 32 1.27 -23.16 17.10
C HIS A 32 0.52 -21.84 16.94
N ASN A 33 0.28 -21.13 18.05
CA ASN A 33 -0.53 -19.90 18.17
C ASN A 33 -0.04 -18.67 17.37
N ASN A 34 0.71 -18.86 16.28
CA ASN A 34 1.07 -17.81 15.34
C ASN A 34 0.46 -18.11 13.97
N PRO A 35 -0.24 -17.15 13.34
CA PRO A 35 -0.79 -17.35 12.00
C PRO A 35 0.33 -17.62 10.99
N VAL A 36 0.15 -18.64 10.14
CA VAL A 36 1.07 -19.05 9.07
C VAL A 36 0.39 -18.79 7.72
N LEU A 37 1.17 -18.48 6.68
CA LEU A 37 0.62 -18.30 5.34
C LEU A 37 0.01 -19.61 4.79
N PRO A 38 -1.12 -19.55 4.07
CA PRO A 38 -1.70 -20.71 3.41
C PRO A 38 -0.72 -21.36 2.41
N LEU A 39 -0.67 -22.69 2.36
CA LEU A 39 0.10 -23.45 1.37
C LEU A 39 -0.82 -23.92 0.23
N ILE A 40 -0.49 -23.59 -1.02
CA ILE A 40 -1.28 -23.89 -2.21
C ILE A 40 -0.42 -24.71 -3.20
N ASP A 41 -0.96 -25.84 -3.66
CA ASP A 41 -0.31 -26.68 -4.67
C ASP A 41 -0.87 -26.41 -6.07
N PHE A 42 0.00 -25.94 -6.96
CA PHE A 42 -0.34 -25.61 -8.35
C PHE A 42 -0.02 -26.74 -9.35
N SER A 43 0.33 -27.94 -8.87
CA SER A 43 0.68 -29.11 -9.70
C SER A 43 -0.41 -29.47 -10.74
N ALA A 44 -1.68 -29.29 -10.39
CA ALA A 44 -2.81 -29.55 -11.29
C ALA A 44 -3.01 -28.50 -12.40
N PHE A 45 -2.37 -27.33 -12.32
CA PHE A 45 -2.64 -26.18 -13.19
C PHE A 45 -1.65 -26.02 -14.36
N VAL A 46 -0.90 -27.07 -14.67
CA VAL A 46 0.07 -27.10 -15.78
C VAL A 46 -0.64 -26.99 -17.13
N SER A 47 -1.75 -27.72 -17.29
CA SER A 47 -2.52 -27.77 -18.55
C SER A 47 -3.34 -26.50 -18.77
N LYS A 48 -3.51 -26.14 -20.05
CA LYS A 48 -4.45 -25.09 -20.51
C LYS A 48 -5.82 -25.66 -20.92
N ASP A 49 -6.01 -26.96 -20.75
CA ASP A 49 -7.21 -27.67 -21.18
C ASP A 49 -8.37 -27.42 -20.20
N GLU A 50 -9.40 -26.73 -20.66
CA GLU A 50 -10.61 -26.43 -19.88
C GLU A 50 -11.41 -27.70 -19.50
N THR A 51 -11.17 -28.81 -20.19
CA THR A 51 -11.82 -30.10 -19.91
C THR A 51 -11.15 -30.87 -18.77
N ASN A 52 -9.97 -30.43 -18.30
CA ASN A 52 -9.30 -31.07 -17.18
C ASN A 52 -10.08 -30.90 -15.86
N HIS A 53 -9.98 -31.92 -15.02
CA HIS A 53 -10.53 -31.86 -13.67
C HIS A 53 -9.59 -31.09 -12.73
N TYR A 54 -9.91 -29.82 -12.46
CA TYR A 54 -9.16 -29.00 -11.52
C TYR A 54 -9.66 -29.20 -10.08
N PRO A 55 -8.77 -29.41 -9.08
CA PRO A 55 -9.19 -29.71 -7.72
C PRO A 55 -9.93 -28.54 -7.06
N HIS A 56 -11.24 -28.68 -6.83
CA HIS A 56 -12.08 -27.64 -6.24
C HIS A 56 -11.57 -27.17 -4.87
N ALA A 57 -11.10 -28.10 -4.03
CA ALA A 57 -10.53 -27.79 -2.72
C ALA A 57 -9.31 -26.85 -2.79
N ILE A 58 -8.48 -26.97 -3.83
CA ILE A 58 -7.33 -26.08 -4.03
C ILE A 58 -7.79 -24.70 -4.50
N ILE A 59 -8.78 -24.65 -5.39
CA ILE A 59 -9.37 -23.40 -5.89
C ILE A 59 -10.01 -22.60 -4.75
N GLU A 60 -10.77 -23.27 -3.88
CA GLU A 60 -11.39 -22.65 -2.71
C GLU A 60 -10.35 -22.17 -1.69
N LYS A 61 -9.33 -23.00 -1.43
CA LYS A 61 -8.22 -22.62 -0.54
C LYS A 61 -7.45 -21.41 -1.06
N LEU A 62 -7.24 -21.31 -2.37
CA LEU A 62 -6.64 -20.15 -3.02
C LEU A 62 -7.54 -18.93 -2.89
N ALA A 63 -8.85 -19.05 -3.16
CA ALA A 63 -9.80 -17.94 -2.99
C ALA A 63 -9.74 -17.37 -1.56
N ASN A 64 -9.75 -18.26 -0.57
CA ASN A 64 -9.67 -17.88 0.85
C ASN A 64 -8.35 -17.17 1.18
N ALA A 65 -7.22 -17.69 0.68
CA ALA A 65 -5.91 -17.06 0.84
C ALA A 65 -5.89 -15.66 0.23
N CYS A 66 -6.39 -15.48 -1.00
CA CYS A 66 -6.44 -14.20 -1.69
C CYS A 66 -7.38 -13.18 -1.03
N GLU A 67 -8.52 -13.62 -0.48
CA GLU A 67 -9.52 -12.76 0.14
C GLU A 67 -9.10 -12.28 1.54
N HIS A 68 -8.49 -13.15 2.35
CA HIS A 68 -8.23 -12.85 3.75
C HIS A 68 -6.78 -12.46 4.03
N VAL A 69 -5.82 -13.03 3.29
CA VAL A 69 -4.39 -12.86 3.55
C VAL A 69 -3.68 -12.11 2.42
N GLY A 70 -4.02 -12.35 1.16
CA GLY A 70 -3.33 -11.80 -0.02
C GLY A 70 -1.92 -12.36 -0.24
N PHE A 71 -1.50 -13.35 0.55
CA PHE A 71 -0.22 -14.06 0.49
C PHE A 71 -0.45 -15.56 0.68
N PHE A 72 0.42 -16.36 0.06
CA PHE A 72 0.45 -17.82 0.23
C PHE A 72 1.84 -18.38 -0.15
N TYR A 73 2.13 -19.60 0.30
CA TYR A 73 3.22 -20.42 -0.23
C TYR A 73 2.73 -21.21 -1.44
N ALA A 74 3.45 -21.12 -2.54
CA ALA A 74 3.19 -21.89 -3.75
C ALA A 74 4.15 -23.09 -3.83
N ILE A 75 3.59 -24.29 -4.01
CA ILE A 75 4.28 -25.51 -4.46
C ILE A 75 3.66 -25.98 -5.79
N GLY A 76 4.22 -27.01 -6.43
CA GLY A 76 3.79 -27.38 -7.79
C GLY A 76 4.02 -26.31 -8.87
N HIS A 77 4.75 -25.24 -8.56
CA HIS A 77 5.05 -24.13 -9.49
C HIS A 77 5.92 -24.54 -10.69
N GLY A 78 6.60 -25.70 -10.62
CA GLY A 78 7.34 -26.29 -11.75
C GLY A 78 8.76 -25.74 -11.95
N ILE A 79 9.33 -25.07 -10.95
CA ILE A 79 10.71 -24.58 -10.99
C ILE A 79 11.56 -25.53 -10.17
N SER A 80 12.70 -25.97 -10.71
CA SER A 80 13.59 -26.89 -10.01
C SER A 80 14.28 -26.18 -8.83
N ASN A 81 14.52 -26.92 -7.74
CA ASN A 81 15.30 -26.41 -6.62
C ASN A 81 16.70 -25.99 -7.04
N GLU A 82 17.31 -26.70 -8.00
CA GLU A 82 18.62 -26.34 -8.54
C GLU A 82 18.61 -24.93 -9.13
N LEU A 83 17.60 -24.61 -9.94
CA LEU A 83 17.47 -23.28 -10.55
C LEU A 83 17.20 -22.21 -9.48
N LEU A 84 16.32 -22.47 -8.51
CA LEU A 84 16.05 -21.54 -7.41
C LEU A 84 17.32 -21.22 -6.59
N LEU A 85 18.09 -22.25 -6.23
CA LEU A 85 19.32 -22.11 -5.47
C LEU A 85 20.45 -21.46 -6.31
N ARG A 86 20.55 -21.81 -7.61
CA ARG A 86 21.51 -21.20 -8.53
C ARG A 86 21.23 -19.72 -8.72
N THR A 87 19.97 -19.32 -8.86
CA THR A 87 19.55 -17.91 -8.91
C THR A 87 20.01 -17.15 -7.66
N LEU A 88 19.72 -17.67 -6.46
CA LEU A 88 20.20 -17.05 -5.21
C LEU A 88 21.73 -16.98 -5.13
N SER A 89 22.43 -17.99 -5.66
CA SER A 89 23.89 -18.03 -5.70
C SER A 89 24.48 -16.93 -6.60
N VAL A 90 24.01 -16.79 -7.85
CA VAL A 90 24.52 -15.76 -8.76
C VAL A 90 24.16 -14.35 -8.28
N THR A 91 22.99 -14.17 -7.66
CA THR A 91 22.62 -12.89 -7.03
C THR A 91 23.55 -12.52 -5.87
N ARG A 92 24.01 -13.48 -5.08
CA ARG A 92 24.97 -13.21 -4.01
C ARG A 92 26.34 -12.82 -4.58
N GLN A 93 26.81 -13.55 -5.58
CA GLN A 93 28.06 -13.22 -6.27
C GLN A 93 28.04 -11.81 -6.85
N LEU A 94 26.89 -11.37 -7.40
CA LEU A 94 26.68 -9.99 -7.85
C LEU A 94 26.94 -8.98 -6.75
N PHE A 95 26.37 -9.18 -5.57
CA PHE A 95 26.52 -8.21 -4.50
C PHE A 95 27.87 -8.29 -3.77
N ASP A 96 28.55 -9.43 -3.87
CA ASP A 96 29.92 -9.64 -3.37
C ASP A 96 31.00 -8.96 -4.25
N LEU A 97 30.65 -8.52 -5.47
CA LEU A 97 31.53 -7.68 -6.27
C LEU A 97 31.85 -6.35 -5.56
N ASP A 98 33.04 -5.83 -5.82
CA ASP A 98 33.46 -4.52 -5.35
C ASP A 98 32.45 -3.43 -5.74
N LEU A 99 32.21 -2.48 -4.84
CA LEU A 99 31.27 -1.38 -5.07
C LEU A 99 31.61 -0.60 -6.36
N LYS A 100 32.90 -0.43 -6.67
CA LYS A 100 33.36 0.22 -7.90
C LYS A 100 32.90 -0.53 -9.16
N ILE A 101 32.83 -1.86 -9.12
CA ILE A 101 32.34 -2.68 -10.23
C ILE A 101 30.81 -2.55 -10.31
N LYS A 102 30.10 -2.73 -9.18
CA LYS A 102 28.63 -2.63 -9.15
C LYS A 102 28.12 -1.28 -9.66
N ASN A 103 28.81 -0.18 -9.31
CA ASN A 103 28.47 1.17 -9.76
C ASN A 103 28.60 1.37 -11.28
N GLN A 104 29.34 0.52 -12.01
CA GLN A 104 29.37 0.56 -13.49
C GLN A 104 28.03 0.15 -14.09
N TYR A 105 27.21 -0.57 -13.32
CA TYR A 105 25.89 -1.03 -13.70
C TYR A 105 24.77 -0.26 -12.98
N ALA A 106 25.06 0.93 -12.43
CA ALA A 106 24.09 1.73 -11.67
C ALA A 106 22.88 2.16 -12.52
N SER A 107 21.70 2.18 -11.89
CA SER A 107 20.44 2.64 -12.50
C SER A 107 20.44 4.14 -12.79
N ARG A 108 19.81 4.55 -13.90
CA ARG A 108 19.82 5.95 -14.39
C ARG A 108 18.92 6.90 -13.60
N LEU A 109 17.99 6.40 -12.79
CA LEU A 109 17.14 7.23 -11.92
C LEU A 109 17.95 8.12 -10.95
N PHE A 110 19.20 7.74 -10.66
CA PHE A 110 20.05 8.39 -9.65
C PHE A 110 21.26 9.14 -10.22
N VAL A 111 21.48 9.09 -11.55
CA VAL A 111 22.66 9.72 -12.17
C VAL A 111 22.26 11.10 -12.72
N ASN A 112 22.99 12.13 -12.29
CA ASN A 112 22.84 13.49 -12.81
C ASN A 112 23.03 13.48 -14.34
N SER A 113 22.08 14.06 -15.08
CA SER A 113 21.93 14.00 -16.54
C SER A 113 23.09 14.62 -17.35
N SER A 114 24.17 15.04 -16.69
CA SER A 114 25.32 15.73 -17.28
C SER A 114 26.48 14.83 -17.70
N ASN A 115 26.46 13.51 -17.42
CA ASN A 115 27.51 12.58 -17.87
C ASN A 115 26.96 11.54 -18.87
N ILE A 116 27.05 11.87 -20.16
CA ILE A 116 26.46 11.17 -21.31
C ILE A 116 27.19 9.84 -21.70
N ASN A 117 28.18 9.36 -20.92
CA ASN A 117 29.03 8.22 -21.31
C ASN A 117 28.74 6.87 -20.61
N TYR A 118 27.55 6.63 -20.05
CA TYR A 118 27.16 5.32 -19.49
C TYR A 118 26.32 4.47 -20.46
N GLN A 119 26.72 3.20 -20.65
CA GLN A 119 26.03 2.20 -21.49
C GLN A 119 24.55 2.10 -21.08
N SER A 120 23.65 2.48 -21.98
CA SER A 120 22.26 2.82 -21.70
C SER A 120 21.34 1.63 -21.42
N GLY A 121 21.03 1.37 -20.14
CA GLY A 121 20.05 0.33 -19.75
C GLY A 121 18.58 0.76 -19.74
N GLY A 122 18.25 2.03 -20.04
CA GLY A 122 16.92 2.61 -19.79
C GLY A 122 16.77 3.16 -18.36
N LEU A 123 15.59 3.68 -18.01
CA LEU A 123 15.35 4.47 -16.79
C LEU A 123 15.69 3.73 -15.48
N SER A 124 15.07 2.56 -15.24
CA SER A 124 15.06 1.92 -13.91
C SER A 124 15.95 0.68 -13.78
N ARG A 125 16.59 0.22 -14.86
CA ARG A 125 17.39 -1.03 -14.87
C ARG A 125 18.76 -0.81 -14.23
N GLY A 126 19.25 -1.80 -13.49
CA GLY A 126 20.61 -1.82 -12.94
C GLY A 126 20.70 -1.78 -11.42
N TYR A 127 21.93 -1.61 -10.94
CA TYR A 127 22.30 -1.58 -9.54
C TYR A 127 21.77 -0.33 -8.82
N GLN A 128 21.35 -0.53 -7.57
CA GLN A 128 20.86 0.49 -6.66
C GLN A 128 21.56 0.30 -5.31
N SER A 129 22.20 1.36 -4.81
CA SER A 129 22.93 1.34 -3.56
C SER A 129 22.00 1.38 -2.34
N ILE A 130 22.54 1.01 -1.18
CA ILE A 130 21.81 1.09 0.09
C ILE A 130 21.29 2.50 0.34
N GLY A 131 20.00 2.59 0.62
CA GLY A 131 19.29 3.84 0.89
C GLY A 131 18.93 4.68 -0.34
N GLU A 132 19.16 4.19 -1.57
CA GLU A 132 18.62 4.86 -2.76
C GLU A 132 17.12 4.63 -2.93
N ASN A 133 16.61 3.48 -2.47
CA ASN A 133 15.17 3.22 -2.39
C ASN A 133 14.60 3.88 -1.14
N VAL A 134 13.41 4.47 -1.26
CA VAL A 134 12.72 5.16 -0.17
C VAL A 134 11.29 4.63 -0.06
N THR A 135 10.93 4.12 1.11
CA THR A 135 9.56 3.65 1.39
C THR A 135 9.01 4.42 2.60
N ASN A 136 7.80 4.98 2.48
CA ASN A 136 7.17 5.80 3.54
C ASN A 136 8.10 6.88 4.11
N SER A 137 8.82 7.60 3.24
CA SER A 137 9.79 8.65 3.59
C SER A 137 11.03 8.20 4.38
N ARG A 138 11.32 6.90 4.48
CA ARG A 138 12.54 6.36 5.10
C ARG A 138 13.38 5.63 4.07
N ARG A 139 14.71 5.73 4.19
CA ARG A 139 15.65 5.07 3.28
C ARG A 139 15.64 3.57 3.56
N ASP A 140 15.40 2.78 2.54
CA ASP A 140 15.43 1.33 2.67
C ASP A 140 16.88 0.84 2.86
N ARG A 141 17.03 -0.18 3.70
CA ARG A 141 18.31 -0.78 4.07
C ARG A 141 18.59 -2.04 3.25
N HIS A 142 18.56 -1.89 1.93
CA HIS A 142 18.96 -2.92 0.98
C HIS A 142 19.65 -2.30 -0.21
N GLU A 143 20.52 -3.08 -0.84
CA GLU A 143 20.94 -2.82 -2.22
C GLU A 143 20.14 -3.70 -3.17
N GLY A 144 19.87 -3.16 -4.36
CA GLY A 144 19.05 -3.77 -5.39
C GLY A 144 19.79 -3.90 -6.71
N PHE A 145 19.32 -4.81 -7.55
CA PHE A 145 19.69 -4.87 -8.96
C PHE A 145 18.45 -5.24 -9.76
N ASP A 146 17.94 -4.28 -10.51
CA ASP A 146 16.64 -4.41 -11.18
C ASP A 146 16.82 -4.76 -12.66
N LEU A 147 16.06 -5.76 -13.08
CA LEU A 147 16.01 -6.28 -14.44
C LEU A 147 14.56 -6.22 -14.92
N TYR A 148 14.36 -5.76 -16.14
CA TYR A 148 13.03 -5.64 -16.73
C TYR A 148 13.00 -6.37 -18.05
N ARG A 149 11.80 -6.72 -18.52
CA ARG A 149 11.61 -7.26 -19.87
C ARG A 149 12.30 -6.36 -20.92
N GLU A 150 13.18 -6.99 -21.70
CA GLU A 150 13.75 -6.41 -22.91
C GLU A 150 12.73 -6.64 -24.03
N LEU A 151 12.35 -5.58 -24.74
CA LEU A 151 11.47 -5.67 -25.91
C LEU A 151 12.32 -5.55 -27.18
N ASP A 152 12.01 -6.33 -28.21
CA ASP A 152 12.72 -6.26 -29.47
C ASP A 152 12.59 -4.90 -30.15
N SER A 153 13.56 -4.52 -30.99
CA SER A 153 13.55 -3.24 -31.71
C SER A 153 12.30 -3.04 -32.59
N ASN A 154 11.71 -4.14 -33.06
CA ASN A 154 10.50 -4.13 -33.89
C ASN A 154 9.20 -4.23 -33.05
N HIS A 155 9.30 -4.27 -31.72
CA HIS A 155 8.14 -4.37 -30.85
C HIS A 155 7.23 -3.13 -31.02
N PRO A 156 5.90 -3.28 -31.16
CA PRO A 156 4.99 -2.15 -31.37
C PRO A 156 5.17 -1.00 -30.37
N LEU A 157 5.39 -1.32 -29.08
CA LEU A 157 5.61 -0.31 -28.04
C LEU A 157 6.89 0.49 -28.21
N ARG A 158 7.95 -0.10 -28.79
CA ARG A 158 9.18 0.64 -29.12
C ARG A 158 8.98 1.53 -30.33
N LEU A 159 8.28 1.04 -31.35
CA LEU A 159 8.00 1.80 -32.58
C LEU A 159 7.06 2.99 -32.34
N GLN A 160 6.14 2.86 -31.39
CA GLN A 160 5.21 3.94 -31.00
C GLN A 160 5.87 5.03 -30.13
N PHE A 161 7.06 4.78 -29.60
CA PHE A 161 7.79 5.77 -28.83
C PHE A 161 8.57 6.70 -29.76
N ASN A 162 8.37 8.01 -29.58
CA ASN A 162 9.10 9.04 -30.31
C ASN A 162 9.89 9.89 -29.30
N GLU A 163 11.22 9.70 -29.28
CA GLU A 163 12.17 10.46 -28.45
C GLU A 163 12.02 11.98 -28.61
N LYS A 164 11.58 12.46 -29.79
CA LYS A 164 11.42 13.91 -30.04
C LYS A 164 10.26 14.56 -29.27
N ASN A 165 9.36 13.77 -28.67
CA ASN A 165 8.22 14.26 -27.89
C ASN A 165 8.51 14.40 -26.38
N LEU A 166 9.75 14.14 -25.93
CA LEU A 166 10.17 14.21 -24.52
C LEU A 166 10.16 15.64 -23.94
N THR A 167 10.24 16.67 -24.78
CA THR A 167 10.51 18.06 -24.33
C THR A 167 9.32 18.79 -23.71
N ASN A 168 8.09 18.25 -23.78
CA ASN A 168 6.86 18.96 -23.39
C ASN A 168 5.93 18.20 -22.41
N LYS A 169 6.38 17.10 -21.77
CA LYS A 169 5.53 16.31 -20.84
C LYS A 169 5.99 16.43 -19.38
N THR A 170 5.02 16.58 -18.47
CA THR A 170 5.22 16.64 -17.00
C THR A 170 5.40 15.27 -16.34
N LEU A 171 5.04 14.17 -17.02
CA LEU A 171 5.29 12.79 -16.59
C LEU A 171 6.02 12.02 -17.70
N PRO A 172 6.93 11.10 -17.34
CA PRO A 172 7.59 10.24 -18.30
C PRO A 172 6.56 9.30 -18.95
N ASP A 173 6.75 9.03 -20.22
CA ASP A 173 5.86 8.19 -21.01
C ASP A 173 6.11 6.73 -20.60
N TYR A 174 5.08 5.94 -20.27
CA TYR A 174 5.30 4.55 -19.82
C TYR A 174 6.04 3.70 -20.88
N ARG A 175 5.92 4.09 -22.15
CA ARG A 175 6.65 3.48 -23.27
C ARG A 175 8.16 3.70 -23.19
N GLU A 176 8.65 4.61 -22.36
CA GLU A 176 10.07 4.74 -22.05
C GLU A 176 10.60 3.50 -21.31
N MET A 177 9.76 2.78 -20.57
CA MET A 177 10.14 1.50 -19.96
C MET A 177 10.39 0.40 -20.99
N ALA A 178 9.73 0.49 -22.16
CA ALA A 178 9.96 -0.41 -23.29
C ALA A 178 11.35 -0.20 -23.94
N ILE A 179 12.10 0.82 -23.52
CA ILE A 179 13.40 1.17 -24.08
C ILE A 179 14.51 0.83 -23.08
N GLY A 180 15.60 0.30 -23.62
CA GLY A 180 16.80 -0.04 -22.89
C GLY A 180 17.09 -1.53 -22.91
N TRP A 181 18.24 -1.88 -22.36
CA TRP A 181 18.74 -3.24 -22.26
C TRP A 181 19.13 -3.52 -20.81
N ASN A 182 18.97 -4.76 -20.36
CA ASN A 182 19.44 -5.16 -19.05
C ASN A 182 20.97 -5.03 -18.98
N LEU A 183 21.45 -4.51 -17.85
CA LEU A 183 22.87 -4.24 -17.63
C LEU A 183 23.59 -5.51 -17.14
N TRP A 184 23.78 -6.49 -18.04
CA TRP A 184 24.34 -7.79 -17.67
C TRP A 184 25.79 -7.70 -17.14
N PRO A 185 26.07 -8.10 -15.88
CA PRO A 185 27.41 -8.02 -15.29
C PRO A 185 28.41 -8.96 -15.99
N LYS A 186 29.45 -8.38 -16.61
CA LYS A 186 30.45 -9.13 -17.39
C LYS A 186 31.34 -10.02 -16.51
N GLU A 187 31.52 -9.63 -15.26
CA GLU A 187 32.28 -10.36 -14.25
C GLU A 187 31.61 -11.68 -13.85
N LEU A 188 30.31 -11.83 -14.14
CA LEU A 188 29.51 -12.99 -13.75
C LEU A 188 28.95 -13.69 -14.99
N PRO A 189 29.73 -14.57 -15.65
CA PRO A 189 29.35 -15.18 -16.93
C PRO A 189 28.05 -15.99 -16.85
N LEU A 190 27.76 -16.62 -15.70
CA LEU A 190 26.55 -17.42 -15.49
C LEU A 190 25.32 -16.59 -15.10
N PHE A 191 25.47 -15.30 -14.80
CA PHE A 191 24.38 -14.48 -14.28
C PHE A 191 23.26 -14.32 -15.32
N LYS A 192 23.60 -13.94 -16.55
CA LYS A 192 22.63 -13.77 -17.64
C LYS A 192 21.89 -15.07 -17.93
N GLU A 193 22.62 -16.16 -18.15
CA GLU A 193 22.05 -17.48 -18.46
C GLU A 193 21.07 -17.94 -17.36
N THR A 194 21.52 -17.89 -16.10
CA THR A 194 20.70 -18.31 -14.95
C THR A 194 19.43 -17.47 -14.82
N ILE A 195 19.55 -16.14 -14.93
CA ILE A 195 18.40 -15.25 -14.81
C ILE A 195 17.43 -15.44 -15.97
N THR A 196 17.90 -15.63 -17.20
CA THR A 196 17.02 -15.89 -18.36
C THR A 196 16.26 -17.20 -18.21
N GLU A 197 16.91 -18.27 -17.76
CA GLU A 197 16.26 -19.56 -17.48
C GLU A 197 15.23 -19.41 -16.34
N TYR A 198 15.60 -18.73 -15.26
CA TYR A 198 14.72 -18.42 -14.14
C TYR A 198 13.49 -17.60 -14.55
N THR A 199 13.67 -16.56 -15.38
CA THR A 199 12.57 -15.77 -15.95
C THR A 199 11.59 -16.64 -16.72
N THR A 200 12.10 -17.54 -17.57
CA THR A 200 11.26 -18.43 -18.38
C THR A 200 10.42 -19.35 -17.50
N ALA A 201 11.04 -19.93 -16.46
CA ALA A 201 10.34 -20.78 -15.49
C ALA A 201 9.31 -19.99 -14.67
N MET A 202 9.63 -18.75 -14.27
CA MET A 202 8.73 -17.88 -13.51
C MET A 202 7.52 -17.41 -14.33
N LEU A 203 7.68 -17.11 -15.61
CA LEU A 203 6.55 -16.80 -16.49
C LEU A 203 5.56 -17.98 -16.59
N GLN A 204 6.08 -19.21 -16.65
CA GLN A 204 5.24 -20.41 -16.62
C GLN A 204 4.53 -20.57 -15.26
N ALA A 205 5.24 -20.37 -14.15
CA ALA A 205 4.66 -20.42 -12.81
C ALA A 205 3.55 -19.38 -12.64
N GLY A 206 3.79 -18.13 -13.05
CA GLY A 206 2.80 -17.04 -13.01
C GLY A 206 1.54 -17.38 -13.81
N ALA A 207 1.70 -17.90 -15.03
CA ALA A 207 0.56 -18.32 -15.85
C ALA A 207 -0.26 -19.46 -15.20
N ARG A 208 0.38 -20.42 -14.52
CA ARG A 208 -0.33 -21.48 -13.78
C ARG A 208 -1.15 -20.91 -12.62
N VAL A 209 -0.56 -20.00 -11.83
CA VAL A 209 -1.27 -19.35 -10.72
C VAL A 209 -2.42 -18.48 -11.24
N MET A 210 -2.23 -17.74 -12.34
CA MET A 210 -3.30 -16.93 -12.93
C MET A 210 -4.49 -17.75 -13.44
N ARG A 211 -4.27 -18.97 -13.95
CA ARG A 211 -5.37 -19.90 -14.29
C ARG A 211 -6.16 -20.32 -13.05
N ALA A 212 -5.46 -20.67 -11.98
CA ALA A 212 -6.10 -21.02 -10.72
C ALA A 212 -6.90 -19.84 -10.14
N ILE A 213 -6.38 -18.61 -10.27
CA ILE A 213 -7.07 -17.36 -9.88
C ILE A 213 -8.31 -17.11 -10.73
N ALA A 214 -8.27 -17.38 -12.04
CA ALA A 214 -9.45 -17.26 -12.89
C ALA A 214 -10.56 -18.21 -12.41
N LEU A 215 -10.23 -19.48 -12.19
CA LEU A 215 -11.18 -20.46 -11.68
C LEU A 215 -11.70 -20.11 -10.27
N SER A 216 -10.86 -19.56 -9.39
CA SER A 216 -11.27 -19.15 -8.03
C SER A 216 -12.20 -17.93 -8.02
N LEU A 217 -12.28 -17.20 -9.14
CA LEU A 217 -13.23 -16.13 -9.38
C LEU A 217 -14.47 -16.59 -10.15
N ASN A 218 -14.63 -17.90 -10.41
CA ASN A 218 -15.65 -18.48 -11.28
C ASN A 218 -15.60 -17.93 -12.72
N LEU A 219 -14.39 -17.69 -13.23
CA LEU A 219 -14.14 -17.25 -14.61
C LEU A 219 -13.59 -18.40 -15.45
N PRO A 220 -13.68 -18.33 -16.79
CA PRO A 220 -13.02 -19.29 -17.68
C PRO A 220 -11.52 -19.41 -17.38
N LEU A 221 -10.96 -20.60 -17.54
CA LEU A 221 -9.55 -20.91 -17.21
C LEU A 221 -8.56 -19.89 -17.82
N ASN A 222 -8.79 -19.53 -19.08
CA ASN A 222 -7.91 -18.68 -19.87
C ASN A 222 -8.30 -17.19 -19.85
N TYR A 223 -9.21 -16.78 -18.95
CA TYR A 223 -9.81 -15.45 -18.92
C TYR A 223 -8.79 -14.30 -18.93
N PHE A 224 -7.69 -14.45 -18.18
CA PHE A 224 -6.65 -13.42 -18.07
C PHE A 224 -5.50 -13.58 -19.08
N GLU A 225 -5.44 -14.65 -19.88
CA GLU A 225 -4.24 -15.01 -20.66
C GLU A 225 -3.84 -13.92 -21.67
N SER A 226 -4.83 -13.24 -22.29
CA SER A 226 -4.57 -12.13 -23.21
C SER A 226 -3.95 -10.89 -22.54
N THR A 227 -4.03 -10.78 -21.22
CA THR A 227 -3.51 -9.64 -20.45
C THR A 227 -2.06 -9.81 -20.04
N PHE A 228 -1.48 -11.01 -20.18
CA PHE A 228 -0.10 -11.32 -19.76
C PHE A 228 0.68 -12.18 -20.79
N ASN A 229 0.12 -12.44 -21.97
CA ASN A 229 0.81 -13.16 -23.05
C ASN A 229 2.10 -12.44 -23.54
N ASP A 230 2.19 -11.13 -23.27
CA ASP A 230 3.35 -10.27 -23.47
C ASP A 230 3.76 -9.59 -22.13
N SER A 231 3.63 -10.32 -21.01
CA SER A 231 3.88 -9.85 -19.63
C SER A 231 5.14 -8.99 -19.50
N PHE A 232 5.02 -7.77 -18.97
CA PHE A 232 6.15 -6.87 -18.73
C PHE A 232 6.88 -7.19 -17.41
N TRP A 233 7.33 -8.44 -17.29
CA TRP A 233 7.95 -8.96 -16.07
C TRP A 233 9.09 -8.08 -15.56
N VAL A 234 9.26 -8.07 -14.22
CA VAL A 234 10.35 -7.40 -13.52
C VAL A 234 10.99 -8.38 -12.55
N ILE A 235 12.32 -8.36 -12.45
CA ILE A 235 13.08 -9.07 -11.43
C ILE A 235 13.84 -8.05 -10.61
N ARG A 236 13.73 -8.16 -9.30
CA ARG A 236 14.60 -7.41 -8.38
C ARG A 236 15.49 -8.41 -7.67
N CYS A 237 16.78 -8.31 -7.88
CA CYS A 237 17.77 -8.97 -7.02
C CYS A 237 18.01 -8.07 -5.82
N ILE A 238 17.91 -8.57 -4.59
CA ILE A 238 18.00 -7.73 -3.39
C ILE A 238 18.89 -8.38 -2.34
N ARG A 239 19.79 -7.59 -1.74
CA ARG A 239 20.56 -7.95 -0.55
C ARG A 239 20.23 -7.05 0.62
N TYR A 240 19.82 -7.66 1.73
CA TYR A 240 19.66 -7.00 3.03
C TYR A 240 20.87 -7.35 3.91
N PRO A 241 21.79 -6.40 4.15
CA PRO A 241 22.94 -6.63 5.03
C PRO A 241 22.50 -6.74 6.50
N PRO A 242 23.22 -7.51 7.33
CA PRO A 242 22.88 -7.66 8.73
C PRO A 242 23.21 -6.40 9.53
N VAL A 243 22.32 -6.04 10.45
CA VAL A 243 22.41 -4.83 11.29
C VAL A 243 22.76 -5.17 12.73
N SER A 244 23.40 -4.24 13.44
CA SER A 244 23.53 -4.34 14.90
C SER A 244 22.22 -3.93 15.60
N GLN A 245 22.05 -4.32 16.86
CA GLN A 245 20.85 -4.00 17.65
C GLN A 245 20.56 -2.49 17.71
N ASN A 246 21.62 -1.67 17.77
CA ASN A 246 21.51 -0.21 17.84
C ASN A 246 21.07 0.41 16.51
N GLU A 247 21.35 -0.25 15.39
CA GLU A 247 21.00 0.24 14.06
C GLU A 247 19.53 0.01 13.69
N ILE A 248 18.84 -0.91 14.38
CA ILE A 248 17.42 -1.23 14.15
C ILE A 248 16.53 0.02 14.35
N GLN A 249 16.89 0.90 15.28
CA GLN A 249 16.10 2.09 15.63
C GLN A 249 16.57 3.38 14.95
N SER A 250 17.36 3.29 13.87
CA SER A 250 17.85 4.47 13.15
C SER A 250 16.70 5.35 12.63
N PRO A 251 16.70 6.68 12.87
CA PRO A 251 15.68 7.58 12.31
C PRO A 251 15.85 7.79 10.80
N GLU A 252 17.04 7.56 10.24
CA GLU A 252 17.37 7.78 8.83
C GLU A 252 16.97 6.58 7.94
N TYR A 253 17.25 5.36 8.40
CA TYR A 253 17.00 4.13 7.65
C TYR A 253 15.78 3.38 8.21
N GLY A 254 14.98 2.79 7.33
CA GLY A 254 13.96 1.80 7.69
C GLY A 254 14.57 0.49 8.19
N GLU A 255 13.72 -0.42 8.68
CA GLU A 255 14.14 -1.72 9.22
C GLU A 255 14.70 -2.66 8.14
N GLY A 256 14.39 -2.42 6.87
CA GLY A 256 14.89 -3.14 5.69
C GLY A 256 14.23 -2.59 4.44
N CYS A 257 13.01 -3.02 4.15
CA CYS A 257 12.11 -2.36 3.20
C CYS A 257 10.82 -1.99 3.91
N GLY A 258 10.41 -0.72 3.82
CA GLY A 258 9.21 -0.24 4.52
C GLY A 258 7.90 -0.90 4.07
N GLU A 259 6.81 -0.65 4.80
CA GLU A 259 5.51 -1.25 4.49
C GLU A 259 4.91 -0.74 3.16
N HIS A 260 4.72 -1.63 2.19
CA HIS A 260 4.22 -1.33 0.84
C HIS A 260 3.30 -2.44 0.31
N SER A 261 2.69 -2.18 -0.85
CA SER A 261 1.96 -3.17 -1.65
C SER A 261 2.52 -3.17 -3.07
N ASP A 262 2.47 -4.33 -3.72
CA ASP A 262 3.00 -4.50 -5.07
C ASP A 262 1.98 -4.13 -6.13
N TYR A 263 2.46 -3.59 -7.24
CA TYR A 263 1.66 -2.91 -8.26
C TYR A 263 1.04 -3.84 -9.30
N GLY A 264 1.41 -5.11 -9.33
CA GLY A 264 1.17 -6.00 -10.48
C GLY A 264 0.03 -7.00 -10.40
N TRP A 265 0.15 -8.09 -11.16
CA TRP A 265 -0.68 -9.28 -10.96
C TRP A 265 -0.21 -10.06 -9.74
N LEU A 266 1.01 -10.59 -9.79
CA LEU A 266 1.57 -11.47 -8.76
C LEU A 266 3.04 -11.14 -8.53
N THR A 267 3.48 -11.26 -7.29
CA THR A 267 4.91 -11.27 -6.95
C THR A 267 5.28 -12.62 -6.38
N PHE A 268 6.35 -13.23 -6.88
CA PHE A 268 6.94 -14.46 -6.36
C PHE A 268 8.28 -14.15 -5.73
N VAL A 269 8.50 -14.59 -4.49
CA VAL A 269 9.74 -14.36 -3.76
C VAL A 269 10.48 -15.68 -3.58
N ASN A 270 11.58 -15.81 -4.32
CA ASN A 270 12.64 -16.77 -4.01
C ASN A 270 13.60 -16.11 -3.02
N GLN A 271 13.92 -16.77 -1.91
CA GLN A 271 14.70 -16.20 -0.81
C GLN A 271 15.60 -17.26 -0.15
N ASP A 272 16.67 -16.80 0.50
CA ASP A 272 17.57 -17.64 1.27
C ASP A 272 16.84 -18.53 2.28
N LEU A 273 17.15 -19.84 2.31
CA LEU A 273 16.44 -20.82 3.16
C LEU A 273 16.66 -20.64 4.67
N ASP A 274 17.65 -19.86 5.08
CA ASP A 274 17.94 -19.50 6.47
C ASP A 274 17.50 -18.07 6.82
N SER A 275 16.75 -17.40 5.93
CA SER A 275 16.15 -16.09 6.15
C SER A 275 14.88 -16.21 7.01
N HIS A 276 15.04 -16.29 8.33
CA HIS A 276 13.91 -16.33 9.27
C HIS A 276 13.54 -14.94 9.79
N ASN A 277 12.24 -14.71 10.02
CA ASN A 277 11.71 -13.49 10.63
C ASN A 277 12.18 -12.20 9.94
N CYS A 278 12.14 -12.20 8.61
CA CYS A 278 12.57 -11.08 7.77
C CYS A 278 11.39 -10.50 6.97
N LEU A 279 10.69 -11.30 6.16
CA LEU A 279 9.53 -10.84 5.39
C LEU A 279 8.28 -10.93 6.26
N HIS A 280 7.60 -9.80 6.45
CA HIS A 280 6.42 -9.68 7.30
C HIS A 280 5.19 -9.24 6.50
N VAL A 281 4.12 -10.00 6.61
CA VAL A 281 2.83 -9.76 5.94
C VAL A 281 1.84 -9.20 6.95
N ARG A 282 1.27 -8.04 6.66
CA ARG A 282 0.32 -7.39 7.56
C ARG A 282 -1.04 -8.09 7.51
N THR A 283 -1.55 -8.47 8.67
CA THR A 283 -2.92 -9.00 8.82
C THR A 283 -3.98 -7.90 8.72
N ASN A 284 -5.21 -8.31 8.45
CA ASN A 284 -6.35 -7.42 8.25
C ASN A 284 -7.03 -6.92 9.55
N ASP A 285 -6.42 -7.10 10.72
CA ASP A 285 -7.01 -6.57 11.95
C ASP A 285 -6.93 -5.02 11.96
N ARG A 286 -8.10 -4.38 11.83
CA ARG A 286 -8.25 -2.91 11.83
C ARG A 286 -8.04 -2.29 13.21
N SER A 287 -8.17 -3.08 14.28
CA SER A 287 -7.99 -2.63 15.65
C SER A 287 -6.50 -2.59 16.06
N LYS A 288 -5.68 -3.48 15.48
CA LYS A 288 -4.23 -3.54 15.71
C LYS A 288 -3.52 -4.19 14.53
N ALA A 289 -2.48 -3.54 13.99
CA ALA A 289 -1.62 -4.16 12.99
C ALA A 289 -0.87 -5.35 13.62
N THR A 290 -1.21 -6.58 13.19
CA THR A 290 -0.42 -7.78 13.49
C THR A 290 0.24 -8.29 12.21
N TYR A 291 1.36 -8.99 12.33
CA TYR A 291 2.18 -9.43 11.20
C TYR A 291 2.38 -10.95 11.22
N ILE A 292 2.32 -11.56 10.04
CA ILE A 292 2.68 -12.97 9.79
C ILE A 292 4.10 -12.99 9.23
N SER A 293 4.98 -13.84 9.77
CA SER A 293 6.29 -14.07 9.16
C SER A 293 6.17 -15.01 7.97
N ALA A 294 6.72 -14.61 6.82
CA ALA A 294 6.75 -15.37 5.58
C ALA A 294 8.11 -16.06 5.40
N ASP A 295 8.47 -16.89 6.38
CA ASP A 295 9.73 -17.64 6.40
C ASP A 295 9.83 -18.62 5.21
N PRO A 296 11.02 -18.88 4.66
CA PRO A 296 11.21 -19.89 3.63
C PRO A 296 10.84 -21.29 4.15
N ILE A 297 10.11 -22.07 3.35
CA ILE A 297 9.74 -23.45 3.70
C ILE A 297 10.08 -24.41 2.56
N VAL A 298 10.34 -25.67 2.93
CA VAL A 298 10.52 -26.79 2.01
C VAL A 298 9.44 -27.82 2.34
N VAL A 299 8.66 -28.21 1.34
CA VAL A 299 7.56 -29.18 1.46
C VAL A 299 7.85 -30.33 0.53
N GLU A 300 7.93 -31.55 1.05
CA GLU A 300 8.15 -32.76 0.23
C GLU A 300 9.34 -32.62 -0.74
N GLU A 301 10.47 -32.12 -0.22
CA GLU A 301 11.68 -31.83 -0.99
C GLU A 301 11.55 -30.69 -2.02
N GLN A 302 10.40 -30.03 -2.16
CA GLN A 302 10.22 -28.86 -3.01
C GLN A 302 10.37 -27.56 -2.20
N ILE A 303 11.20 -26.63 -2.67
CA ILE A 303 11.26 -25.27 -2.11
C ILE A 303 9.96 -24.55 -2.48
N ALA A 304 9.21 -24.06 -1.50
CA ALA A 304 8.02 -23.26 -1.77
C ALA A 304 8.39 -21.81 -2.07
N LEU A 305 7.71 -21.21 -3.05
CA LEU A 305 7.81 -19.78 -3.32
C LEU A 305 6.78 -19.02 -2.49
N THR A 306 7.18 -17.98 -1.77
CA THR A 306 6.20 -17.03 -1.22
C THR A 306 5.59 -16.25 -2.38
N CYS A 307 4.27 -16.16 -2.46
CA CYS A 307 3.56 -15.44 -3.49
C CYS A 307 2.55 -14.47 -2.88
N ASN A 308 2.48 -13.26 -3.44
CA ASN A 308 1.44 -12.30 -3.10
C ASN A 308 0.69 -11.79 -4.31
N ILE A 309 -0.54 -11.39 -4.03
CA ILE A 309 -1.45 -10.73 -4.95
C ILE A 309 -1.06 -9.25 -5.05
N GLY A 310 -0.97 -8.73 -6.27
CA GLY A 310 -0.68 -7.31 -6.51
C GLY A 310 -1.93 -6.45 -6.67
N ASP A 311 -1.69 -5.15 -6.79
CA ASP A 311 -2.72 -4.10 -6.83
C ASP A 311 -3.66 -4.25 -8.03
N ILE A 312 -3.21 -4.82 -9.17
CA ILE A 312 -4.09 -5.02 -10.33
C ILE A 312 -5.17 -6.06 -10.04
N ILE A 313 -4.84 -7.19 -9.40
CA ILE A 313 -5.85 -8.18 -8.99
C ILE A 313 -6.84 -7.56 -8.01
N ALA A 314 -6.33 -6.81 -7.03
CA ALA A 314 -7.19 -6.13 -6.07
C ALA A 314 -8.13 -5.13 -6.77
N PHE A 315 -7.61 -4.37 -7.73
CA PHE A 315 -8.39 -3.42 -8.52
C PHE A 315 -9.51 -4.10 -9.32
N ILE A 316 -9.18 -5.10 -10.15
CA ILE A 316 -10.18 -5.75 -11.02
C ILE A 316 -11.22 -6.55 -10.23
N THR A 317 -10.86 -7.06 -9.05
CA THR A 317 -11.78 -7.80 -8.17
C THR A 317 -12.53 -6.90 -7.20
N LYS A 318 -12.41 -5.57 -7.31
CA LYS A 318 -13.03 -4.58 -6.40
C LYS A 318 -12.67 -4.83 -4.93
N ASN A 319 -11.41 -5.14 -4.67
CA ASN A 319 -10.86 -5.52 -3.36
C ASN A 319 -11.45 -6.79 -2.74
N LYS A 320 -12.12 -7.65 -3.54
CA LYS A 320 -12.44 -9.01 -3.09
C LYS A 320 -11.15 -9.76 -2.79
N TYR A 321 -10.19 -9.73 -3.71
CA TYR A 321 -8.82 -10.17 -3.44
C TYR A 321 -7.98 -8.98 -3.02
N ARG A 322 -7.01 -9.23 -2.14
CA ARG A 322 -6.30 -8.16 -1.44
C ARG A 322 -4.84 -8.11 -1.82
N SER A 323 -4.41 -6.92 -2.20
CA SER A 323 -3.00 -6.57 -2.28
C SER A 323 -2.53 -6.18 -0.88
N THR A 324 -1.95 -7.17 -0.19
CA THR A 324 -1.65 -7.04 1.23
C THR A 324 -0.35 -6.29 1.46
N ARG A 325 -0.40 -5.36 2.41
CA ARG A 325 0.77 -4.62 2.84
C ARG A 325 1.80 -5.54 3.48
N HIS A 326 3.06 -5.37 3.14
CA HIS A 326 4.16 -6.16 3.67
C HIS A 326 5.44 -5.32 3.78
N CYS A 327 6.36 -5.77 4.62
CA CYS A 327 7.65 -5.13 4.82
C CYS A 327 8.75 -6.19 4.97
N VAL A 328 10.00 -5.75 4.86
CA VAL A 328 11.17 -6.60 5.13
C VAL A 328 11.99 -5.98 6.24
N VAL A 329 12.35 -6.80 7.24
CA VAL A 329 13.29 -6.47 8.29
C VAL A 329 14.65 -7.08 7.95
N SER A 330 15.70 -6.28 8.13
CA SER A 330 17.08 -6.70 7.91
C SER A 330 17.48 -7.73 8.96
N PRO A 331 18.28 -8.75 8.60
CA PRO A 331 18.78 -9.71 9.57
C PRO A 331 19.62 -9.01 10.66
N VAL A 332 19.65 -9.57 11.87
CA VAL A 332 20.43 -9.02 12.99
C VAL A 332 21.73 -9.80 13.16
N LYS A 333 22.85 -9.11 13.35
CA LYS A 333 24.16 -9.73 13.61
C LYS A 333 24.07 -10.69 14.81
N PRO A 334 24.68 -11.88 14.75
CA PRO A 334 25.70 -12.33 13.79
C PRO A 334 25.14 -13.06 12.54
N ALA A 335 23.85 -12.94 12.21
CA ALA A 335 23.31 -13.53 10.98
C ALA A 335 24.00 -12.98 9.72
N ARG A 336 23.99 -13.77 8.64
CA ARG A 336 24.50 -13.35 7.33
C ARG A 336 23.49 -12.45 6.60
N SER A 337 23.93 -11.82 5.52
CA SER A 337 23.04 -11.05 4.64
C SER A 337 21.96 -11.95 4.05
N ARG A 338 20.73 -11.44 3.99
CA ARG A 338 19.58 -12.08 3.34
C ARG A 338 19.60 -11.73 1.85
N ILE A 339 19.56 -12.74 1.00
CA ILE A 339 19.32 -12.59 -0.44
C ILE A 339 17.88 -12.98 -0.78
N SER A 340 17.25 -12.17 -1.62
CA SER A 340 15.98 -12.54 -2.26
C SER A 340 15.93 -12.06 -3.71
N THR A 341 15.20 -12.78 -4.54
CA THR A 341 14.93 -12.43 -5.93
C THR A 341 13.42 -12.37 -6.20
N PRO A 342 12.71 -11.33 -5.73
CA PRO A 342 11.35 -11.06 -6.15
C PRO A 342 11.21 -11.01 -7.68
N PHE A 343 10.25 -11.80 -8.18
CA PHE A 343 9.82 -11.81 -9.57
C PHE A 343 8.40 -11.26 -9.63
N PHE A 344 8.23 -10.14 -10.31
CA PHE A 344 6.94 -9.51 -10.55
C PHE A 344 6.40 -10.03 -11.87
N PHE A 345 5.33 -10.83 -11.78
CA PHE A 345 4.56 -11.28 -12.93
C PHE A 345 3.54 -10.19 -13.24
N GLU A 346 3.83 -9.42 -14.29
CA GLU A 346 3.09 -8.21 -14.61
C GLU A 346 2.14 -8.42 -15.81
N PRO A 347 1.09 -7.61 -15.95
CA PRO A 347 0.36 -7.51 -17.20
C PRO A 347 1.25 -7.06 -18.37
N ASN A 348 0.73 -7.16 -19.60
CA ASN A 348 1.35 -6.49 -20.74
C ASN A 348 1.37 -4.99 -20.49
N LEU A 349 2.45 -4.31 -20.89
CA LEU A 349 2.65 -2.90 -20.56
C LEU A 349 1.52 -1.99 -21.10
N ASP A 350 0.93 -2.35 -22.23
CA ASP A 350 -0.11 -1.62 -22.93
C ASP A 350 -1.53 -2.18 -22.71
N VAL A 351 -1.68 -3.16 -21.81
CA VAL A 351 -3.00 -3.71 -21.54
C VAL A 351 -3.92 -2.64 -20.96
N LYS A 352 -5.14 -2.61 -21.47
CA LYS A 352 -6.23 -1.79 -20.95
C LYS A 352 -6.95 -2.56 -19.86
N LEU A 353 -6.97 -2.00 -18.66
CA LEU A 353 -7.66 -2.56 -17.51
C LEU A 353 -8.93 -1.77 -17.25
N ARG A 354 -10.02 -2.48 -16.93
CA ARG A 354 -11.31 -1.90 -16.54
C ARG A 354 -11.99 -2.78 -15.50
N ILE A 355 -12.69 -2.16 -14.56
CA ILE A 355 -13.45 -2.86 -13.50
C ILE A 355 -14.72 -3.50 -14.09
N ASN A 356 -15.36 -2.82 -15.04
CA ASN A 356 -16.51 -3.28 -15.80
C ASN A 356 -16.60 -2.49 -17.11
N GLU A 357 -17.55 -2.84 -17.98
CA GLU A 357 -17.73 -2.21 -19.30
C GLU A 357 -18.03 -0.71 -19.23
N THR A 358 -18.55 -0.23 -18.10
CA THR A 358 -18.92 1.17 -17.88
C THR A 358 -17.82 2.00 -17.19
N SER A 359 -16.73 1.36 -16.72
CA SER A 359 -15.65 2.05 -16.01
C SER A 359 -14.65 2.66 -17.00
N PRO A 360 -14.01 3.80 -16.63
CA PRO A 360 -12.94 4.36 -17.45
C PRO A 360 -11.78 3.37 -17.61
N GLU A 361 -11.20 3.34 -18.80
CA GLU A 361 -10.02 2.52 -19.11
C GLU A 361 -8.77 3.10 -18.43
N CYS A 362 -7.90 2.24 -17.93
CA CYS A 362 -6.56 2.61 -17.45
C CYS A 362 -5.53 1.70 -18.11
N TYR A 363 -4.45 2.29 -18.66
CA TYR A 363 -3.31 1.51 -19.15
C TYR A 363 -2.45 1.07 -17.98
N TYR A 364 -2.11 -0.21 -17.93
CA TYR A 364 -1.24 -0.74 -16.89
C TYR A 364 0.11 0.00 -16.82
N GLY A 365 0.73 0.30 -17.97
CA GLY A 365 1.99 1.03 -18.01
C GLY A 365 1.93 2.42 -17.37
N GLU A 366 0.82 3.15 -17.52
CA GLU A 366 0.63 4.44 -16.86
C GLU A 366 0.55 4.30 -15.34
N TYR A 367 -0.08 3.22 -14.86
CA TYR A 367 -0.11 2.90 -13.44
C TYR A 367 1.29 2.54 -12.91
N LEU A 368 2.01 1.67 -13.63
CA LEU A 368 3.36 1.23 -13.27
C LEU A 368 4.34 2.40 -13.19
N ILE A 369 4.32 3.31 -14.16
CA ILE A 369 5.24 4.45 -14.18
C ILE A 369 4.99 5.40 -13.02
N ASN A 370 3.73 5.72 -12.72
CA ASN A 370 3.40 6.56 -11.57
C ASN A 370 3.89 5.92 -10.26
N LYS A 371 3.67 4.61 -10.08
CA LYS A 371 4.11 3.90 -8.88
C LYS A 371 5.64 3.88 -8.73
N ILE A 372 6.37 3.64 -9.82
CA ILE A 372 7.83 3.67 -9.84
C ILE A 372 8.30 5.08 -9.47
N PHE A 373 7.83 6.11 -10.15
CA PHE A 373 8.30 7.47 -9.89
C PHE A 373 7.88 8.01 -8.53
N ASP A 374 6.74 7.61 -7.95
CA ASP A 374 6.39 7.97 -6.56
C ASP A 374 7.42 7.41 -5.55
N ASN A 375 7.94 6.20 -5.78
CA ASN A 375 8.98 5.61 -4.94
C ASN A 375 10.34 6.33 -5.04
N TYR A 376 10.60 7.05 -6.13
CA TYR A 376 11.92 7.63 -6.44
C TYR A 376 11.97 9.18 -6.42
N ILE A 377 10.92 9.89 -6.86
CA ILE A 377 10.87 11.36 -7.01
C ILE A 377 10.71 12.09 -5.66
N CYS A 378 9.98 11.52 -4.71
CA CYS A 378 9.68 12.20 -3.44
C CYS A 378 10.93 12.58 -2.60
N TYR A 379 12.10 12.00 -2.89
CA TYR A 379 13.33 12.32 -2.18
C TYR A 379 14.11 13.48 -2.80
N LYS A 380 14.25 13.54 -4.14
CA LYS A 380 15.07 14.57 -4.82
C LYS A 380 14.58 15.99 -4.52
N HIS A 381 13.25 16.19 -4.45
CA HIS A 381 12.65 17.49 -4.16
C HIS A 381 12.62 17.88 -2.66
N LYS A 382 12.75 16.93 -1.73
CA LYS A 382 12.69 17.22 -0.29
C LYS A 382 14.04 17.68 0.26
N TYR A 383 15.14 17.20 -0.31
CA TYR A 383 16.51 17.57 0.06
C TYR A 383 17.03 18.82 -0.66
N ASP A 384 16.57 19.10 -1.89
CA ASP A 384 16.98 20.33 -2.61
C ASP A 384 16.40 21.60 -1.98
N LYS A 385 15.32 21.50 -1.18
CA LYS A 385 14.75 22.65 -0.47
C LYS A 385 15.71 23.33 0.50
N GLN A 386 16.78 22.66 0.95
CA GLN A 386 17.78 23.27 1.81
C GLN A 386 18.89 24.03 1.05
N ASN A 387 18.95 23.94 -0.29
CA ASN A 387 19.96 24.59 -1.13
C ASN A 387 19.39 25.47 -2.27
N LEU A 388 18.13 25.91 -2.18
CA LEU A 388 17.43 26.71 -3.20
C LEU A 388 17.81 28.20 -3.21
N ALA A 389 19.10 28.54 -3.32
CA ALA A 389 19.51 29.92 -3.64
C ALA A 389 19.77 30.14 -5.14
N HIS A 390 19.87 29.10 -5.97
CA HIS A 390 20.40 29.24 -7.34
C HIS A 390 19.75 28.40 -8.46
N LEU A 391 18.49 27.97 -8.34
CA LEU A 391 17.80 27.29 -9.45
C LEU A 391 16.59 28.08 -9.97
N ASP A 392 16.80 28.53 -11.22
CA ASP A 392 15.99 29.23 -12.21
C ASP A 392 14.45 29.29 -12.05
N GLU A 393 13.87 30.47 -12.34
CA GLU A 393 12.45 30.85 -12.23
C GLU A 393 11.48 29.99 -13.06
N SER A 394 11.99 29.13 -13.95
CA SER A 394 11.22 28.25 -14.82
C SER A 394 10.55 27.08 -14.08
N VAL A 395 11.14 26.59 -12.98
CA VAL A 395 10.61 25.46 -12.18
C VAL A 395 9.47 25.89 -11.23
N SER A 396 9.49 27.13 -10.75
CA SER A 396 8.45 27.73 -9.90
C SER A 396 7.07 27.79 -10.57
N ARG A 397 7.03 27.96 -11.91
CA ARG A 397 5.78 27.95 -12.69
C ARG A 397 5.17 26.54 -12.80
N ILE A 398 5.99 25.49 -12.73
CA ILE A 398 5.57 24.08 -12.84
C ILE A 398 4.86 23.64 -11.55
N GLU A 399 5.38 24.04 -10.37
CA GLU A 399 4.73 23.78 -9.08
C GLU A 399 3.35 24.48 -8.98
N MET A 400 3.23 25.72 -9.48
CA MET A 400 1.95 26.43 -9.46
C MET A 400 0.89 25.84 -10.41
N ALA A 401 1.27 25.19 -11.51
CA ALA A 401 0.31 24.64 -12.48
C ALA A 401 -0.28 23.29 -12.03
N HIS A 402 0.52 22.40 -11.42
CA HIS A 402 0.05 21.10 -10.91
C HIS A 402 -0.71 21.22 -9.58
N ALA A 403 -0.22 22.06 -8.65
CA ALA A 403 -0.98 22.38 -7.44
C ALA A 403 -2.28 23.11 -7.76
N LYS A 404 -2.30 24.03 -8.74
CA LYS A 404 -3.57 24.63 -9.20
C LYS A 404 -4.48 23.60 -9.84
N ARG A 405 -4.05 22.67 -10.68
CA ARG A 405 -4.99 21.80 -11.43
C ARG A 405 -5.59 20.65 -10.58
N CYS A 406 -4.79 20.02 -9.72
CA CYS A 406 -5.28 18.99 -8.80
C CYS A 406 -6.05 19.60 -7.61
N CYS A 407 -5.60 20.72 -7.04
CA CYS A 407 -6.39 21.40 -6.01
C CYS A 407 -7.60 22.12 -6.61
N PHE A 408 -7.62 22.55 -7.88
CA PHE A 408 -8.81 23.19 -8.44
C PHE A 408 -9.90 22.17 -8.75
N ASN A 409 -9.58 20.97 -9.24
CA ASN A 409 -10.59 19.90 -9.39
C ASN A 409 -10.95 19.27 -8.04
N PHE A 410 -9.99 18.94 -7.17
CA PHE A 410 -10.32 18.43 -5.84
C PHE A 410 -11.05 19.49 -4.99
N CYS A 411 -10.63 20.75 -4.94
CA CYS A 411 -11.36 21.78 -4.20
C CYS A 411 -12.67 22.15 -4.87
N LYS A 412 -12.85 21.99 -6.19
CA LYS A 412 -14.15 22.17 -6.85
C LYS A 412 -15.08 21.01 -6.54
N ASP A 413 -14.61 19.76 -6.67
CA ASP A 413 -15.36 18.54 -6.38
C ASP A 413 -15.64 18.40 -4.87
N PHE A 414 -14.68 18.79 -4.03
CA PHE A 414 -14.81 18.87 -2.57
C PHE A 414 -15.68 20.05 -2.16
N LYS A 415 -15.62 21.21 -2.83
CA LYS A 415 -16.57 22.31 -2.59
C LYS A 415 -17.97 21.87 -3.02
N GLU A 416 -18.13 21.21 -4.16
CA GLU A 416 -19.43 20.72 -4.66
C GLU A 416 -20.00 19.59 -3.79
N PHE A 417 -19.15 18.73 -3.23
CA PHE A 417 -19.48 17.74 -2.21
C PHE A 417 -19.81 18.37 -0.85
N ALA A 418 -19.00 19.33 -0.39
CA ALA A 418 -19.14 20.00 0.90
C ALA A 418 -20.27 21.05 0.90
N THR A 419 -20.65 21.62 -0.24
CA THR A 419 -21.80 22.54 -0.35
C THR A 419 -23.13 21.81 -0.50
N ARG A 420 -23.15 20.47 -0.53
CA ARG A 420 -24.39 19.71 -0.31
C ARG A 420 -24.81 20.00 1.12
N GLY A 421 -25.76 20.90 1.31
CA GLY A 421 -26.13 21.47 2.62
C GLY A 421 -26.29 20.44 3.74
N SER A 422 -26.74 19.22 3.44
CA SER A 422 -26.87 18.12 4.40
C SER A 422 -25.54 17.60 4.99
N VAL A 423 -24.43 17.68 4.24
CA VAL A 423 -23.11 17.19 4.68
C VAL A 423 -22.36 18.26 5.47
N LEU A 424 -22.50 19.53 5.09
CA LEU A 424 -21.87 20.64 5.80
C LEU A 424 -22.40 20.79 7.21
N ASP A 425 -23.73 20.76 7.36
CA ASP A 425 -24.38 20.89 8.67
C ASP A 425 -24.05 19.71 9.58
N LEU A 426 -23.96 18.50 9.01
CA LEU A 426 -23.52 17.30 9.73
C LEU A 426 -22.05 17.38 10.15
N ALA A 427 -21.17 17.81 9.25
CA ALA A 427 -19.73 17.94 9.53
C ALA A 427 -19.45 19.02 10.58
N ILE A 428 -20.11 20.19 10.47
CA ILE A 428 -20.06 21.25 11.47
C ILE A 428 -20.59 20.71 12.81
N GLY A 429 -21.70 19.96 12.81
CA GLY A 429 -22.25 19.32 14.00
C GLY A 429 -21.28 18.33 14.67
N ILE A 430 -20.55 17.51 13.89
CA ILE A 430 -19.57 16.56 14.42
C ILE A 430 -18.32 17.28 14.94
N VAL A 431 -17.80 18.28 14.22
CA VAL A 431 -16.60 19.04 14.63
C VAL A 431 -16.89 19.87 15.88
N ILE A 432 -18.03 20.57 15.93
CA ILE A 432 -18.45 21.30 17.13
C ILE A 432 -18.75 20.32 18.26
N GLY A 433 -19.42 19.20 17.98
CA GLY A 433 -19.73 18.17 18.97
C GLY A 433 -18.48 17.56 19.61
N THR A 434 -17.46 17.22 18.82
CA THR A 434 -16.19 16.68 19.31
C THR A 434 -15.36 17.72 20.07
N ALA A 435 -15.24 18.94 19.55
CA ALA A 435 -14.56 20.03 20.24
C ALA A 435 -15.26 20.38 21.57
N PHE A 436 -16.58 20.44 21.59
CA PHE A 436 -17.37 20.70 22.79
C PHE A 436 -17.25 19.56 23.81
N THR A 437 -17.31 18.30 23.36
CA THR A 437 -17.10 17.13 24.23
C THR A 437 -15.73 17.19 24.92
N ASN A 438 -14.68 17.57 24.20
CA ASN A 438 -13.34 17.73 24.78
C ASN A 438 -13.27 18.82 25.84
N VAL A 439 -13.95 19.95 25.63
CA VAL A 439 -14.04 21.04 26.61
C VAL A 439 -14.78 20.59 27.87
N VAL A 440 -15.90 19.87 27.71
CA VAL A 440 -16.64 19.33 28.86
C VAL A 440 -15.80 18.27 29.57
N GLN A 441 -15.11 17.40 28.84
CA GLN A 441 -14.24 16.37 29.42
C GLN A 441 -13.11 16.99 30.24
N SER A 442 -12.47 18.05 29.75
CA SER A 442 -11.46 18.81 30.51
C SER A 442 -12.05 19.48 31.76
N LEU A 443 -13.26 20.05 31.67
CA LEU A 443 -13.95 20.58 32.85
C LEU A 443 -14.22 19.47 33.89
N VAL A 444 -14.60 18.27 33.45
CA VAL A 444 -14.82 17.14 34.37
C VAL A 444 -13.49 16.66 34.96
N ASP A 445 -12.53 16.30 34.12
CA ASP A 445 -11.30 15.62 34.54
C ASP A 445 -10.35 16.56 35.28
N ASP A 446 -10.22 17.81 34.81
CA ASP A 446 -9.18 18.73 35.29
C ASP A 446 -9.71 19.71 36.35
N ILE A 447 -11.02 19.97 36.40
CA ILE A 447 -11.60 21.00 37.29
C ILE A 447 -12.54 20.40 38.34
N ILE A 448 -13.45 19.49 37.97
CA ILE A 448 -14.45 18.92 38.91
C ILE A 448 -13.89 17.73 39.69
N THR A 449 -13.20 16.81 39.00
CA THR A 449 -12.73 15.55 39.58
C THR A 449 -11.66 15.76 40.67
N PRO A 450 -10.67 16.66 40.55
CA PRO A 450 -9.63 16.81 41.57
C PRO A 450 -10.16 17.30 42.94
N PRO A 451 -11.03 18.32 43.02
CA PRO A 451 -11.67 18.71 44.29
C PRO A 451 -12.59 17.63 44.87
N LEU A 452 -13.31 16.88 44.03
CA LEU A 452 -14.15 15.77 44.49
C LEU A 452 -13.31 14.63 45.09
N GLY A 453 -12.18 14.30 44.46
CA GLY A 453 -11.22 13.32 44.95
C GLY A 453 -10.57 13.73 46.29
N LEU A 454 -10.31 15.02 46.47
CA LEU A 454 -9.86 15.59 47.75
C LEU A 454 -10.93 15.47 48.85
N LEU A 455 -12.20 15.72 48.52
CA LEU A 455 -13.31 15.70 49.48
C LEU A 455 -13.70 14.28 49.91
N LEU A 456 -13.44 13.27 49.07
CA LEU A 456 -13.68 11.84 49.35
C LEU A 456 -12.46 11.12 49.96
N GLY A 457 -11.48 11.87 50.48
CA GLY A 457 -10.35 11.31 51.26
C GLY A 457 -9.08 11.02 50.47
N GLY A 458 -8.85 11.70 49.33
CA GLY A 458 -7.62 11.56 48.55
C GLY A 458 -7.59 10.32 47.64
N VAL A 459 -8.74 9.71 47.38
CA VAL A 459 -8.85 8.54 46.50
C VAL A 459 -8.89 9.01 45.05
N ASP A 460 -7.79 8.80 44.34
CA ASP A 460 -7.80 8.84 42.87
C ASP A 460 -8.51 7.57 42.35
N PHE A 461 -9.77 7.74 41.93
CA PHE A 461 -10.58 6.66 41.40
C PHE A 461 -9.88 5.94 40.23
N ALA A 462 -8.97 6.59 39.50
CA ALA A 462 -8.22 5.94 38.42
C ALA A 462 -7.34 4.76 38.89
N ASN A 463 -6.96 4.74 40.17
CA ASN A 463 -6.04 3.75 40.76
C ASN A 463 -6.75 2.59 41.48
N LEU A 464 -8.09 2.61 41.55
CA LEU A 464 -8.87 1.51 42.11
C LEU A 464 -8.80 0.29 41.20
N THR A 465 -8.01 -0.70 41.62
CA THR A 465 -7.76 -1.94 40.87
C THR A 465 -7.94 -3.15 41.78
N ILE A 466 -8.66 -4.17 41.29
CA ILE A 466 -8.68 -5.49 41.92
C ILE A 466 -7.64 -6.35 41.21
N LYS A 467 -6.68 -6.87 41.98
CA LYS A 467 -5.70 -7.86 41.51
C LYS A 467 -6.35 -9.23 41.55
N MET A 468 -6.38 -9.92 40.42
CA MET A 468 -6.88 -11.30 40.35
C MET A 468 -5.85 -12.22 41.00
N LYS A 469 -6.16 -12.82 42.16
CA LYS A 469 -5.31 -13.87 42.76
C LYS A 469 -5.44 -15.13 41.91
N ASN A 470 -4.35 -15.49 41.20
CA ASN A 470 -3.96 -16.84 40.73
C ASN A 470 -3.25 -16.89 39.35
N PHE A 471 -2.75 -15.78 38.81
CA PHE A 471 -1.85 -15.84 37.64
C PHE A 471 -0.58 -15.03 37.91
N VAL A 472 0.41 -15.67 38.54
CA VAL A 472 1.79 -15.19 38.63
C VAL A 472 2.65 -16.15 37.84
N TYR A 473 2.91 -15.83 36.56
CA TYR A 473 4.10 -16.35 35.89
C TYR A 473 5.22 -15.35 36.14
N THR A 474 6.29 -15.84 36.76
CA THR A 474 7.53 -15.11 37.02
C THR A 474 8.01 -14.50 35.69
N SER A 475 7.93 -13.16 35.59
CA SER A 475 8.42 -12.27 34.51
C SER A 475 7.38 -11.48 33.68
N GLN A 476 6.09 -11.42 34.04
CA GLN A 476 5.14 -10.45 33.44
C GLN A 476 4.28 -9.69 34.47
N PRO A 477 3.87 -8.43 34.18
CA PRO A 477 3.07 -7.64 35.11
C PRO A 477 1.68 -8.27 35.36
N PRO A 478 1.12 -8.11 36.58
CA PRO A 478 -0.12 -8.78 36.99
C PRO A 478 -1.35 -8.27 36.21
N VAL A 479 -2.25 -9.18 35.86
CA VAL A 479 -3.56 -8.85 35.27
C VAL A 479 -4.44 -8.19 36.34
N VAL A 480 -4.82 -6.93 36.10
CA VAL A 480 -5.61 -6.12 37.03
C VAL A 480 -6.92 -5.65 36.40
N VAL A 481 -8.03 -5.74 37.13
CA VAL A 481 -9.32 -5.15 36.75
C VAL A 481 -9.38 -3.72 37.27
N ARG A 482 -9.37 -2.74 36.37
CA ARG A 482 -9.36 -1.30 36.68
C ARG A 482 -10.78 -0.72 36.75
N TYR A 483 -11.59 -1.20 37.70
CA TYR A 483 -12.99 -0.77 37.86
C TYR A 483 -13.12 0.72 38.20
N GLY A 484 -12.06 1.31 38.77
CA GLY A 484 -11.96 2.73 39.02
C GLY A 484 -12.15 3.64 37.79
N LYS A 485 -11.50 3.30 36.68
CA LYS A 485 -11.68 4.01 35.39
C LYS A 485 -13.12 3.92 34.88
N PHE A 486 -13.78 2.80 35.10
CA PHE A 486 -15.16 2.61 34.67
C PHE A 486 -16.13 3.53 35.44
N ILE A 487 -15.99 3.61 36.77
CA ILE A 487 -16.79 4.51 37.60
C ILE A 487 -16.55 5.98 37.22
N GLN A 488 -15.30 6.35 36.95
CA GLN A 488 -14.96 7.69 36.46
C GLN A 488 -15.65 8.01 35.12
N SER A 489 -15.66 7.06 34.17
CA SER A 489 -16.36 7.23 32.89
C SER A 489 -17.88 7.36 33.06
N CYS A 490 -18.49 6.63 33.99
CA CYS A 490 -19.92 6.78 34.29
C CYS A 490 -20.25 8.15 34.90
N LEU A 491 -19.41 8.65 35.81
CA LEU A 491 -19.58 9.98 36.41
C LEU A 491 -19.41 11.09 35.37
N ALA A 492 -18.40 10.98 34.50
CA ALA A 492 -18.17 11.92 33.41
C ALA A 492 -19.36 11.97 32.45
N LEU A 493 -19.91 10.80 32.07
CA LEU A 493 -21.10 10.71 31.22
C LEU A 493 -22.32 11.43 31.85
N LEU A 494 -22.52 11.27 33.16
CA LEU A 494 -23.61 11.93 33.89
C LEU A 494 -23.44 13.46 33.90
N ILE A 495 -22.22 13.94 34.13
CA ILE A 495 -21.92 15.38 34.15
C ILE A 495 -22.09 15.99 32.74
N ILE A 496 -21.63 15.29 31.69
CA ILE A 496 -21.83 15.71 30.29
C ILE A 496 -23.33 15.80 29.96
N ALA A 497 -24.12 14.79 30.34
CA ALA A 497 -25.56 14.78 30.12
C ALA A 497 -26.27 15.94 30.83
N MET A 498 -25.85 16.24 32.07
CA MET A 498 -26.39 17.36 32.85
C MET A 498 -25.97 18.72 32.28
N ALA A 499 -24.74 18.86 31.77
CA ALA A 499 -24.27 20.08 31.11
C ALA A 499 -25.05 20.35 29.82
N LEU A 500 -25.26 19.33 28.98
CA LEU A 500 -26.08 19.42 27.78
C LEU A 500 -27.53 19.81 28.12
N PHE A 501 -28.11 19.21 29.16
CA PHE A 501 -29.44 19.58 29.64
C PHE A 501 -29.53 21.05 30.06
N CYS A 502 -28.55 21.56 30.81
CA CYS A 502 -28.50 22.96 31.22
C CYS A 502 -28.38 23.92 30.03
N ILE A 503 -27.55 23.59 29.04
CA ILE A 503 -27.36 24.40 27.82
C ILE A 503 -28.65 24.41 26.98
N ILE A 504 -29.27 23.25 26.74
CA ILE A 504 -30.55 23.16 26.03
C ILE A 504 -31.61 23.99 26.75
N LYS A 505 -31.66 23.93 28.09
CA LYS A 505 -32.58 24.74 28.91
C LYS A 505 -32.29 26.24 28.80
N ALA A 506 -31.02 26.65 28.81
CA ALA A 506 -30.60 28.04 28.66
C ALA A 506 -30.92 28.59 27.25
N ILE A 507 -30.64 27.81 26.21
CA ILE A 507 -30.97 28.14 24.82
C ILE A 507 -32.49 28.28 24.66
N ASN A 508 -33.27 27.30 25.14
CA ASN A 508 -34.73 27.35 25.09
C ASN A 508 -35.29 28.55 25.87
N HIS A 509 -34.68 28.93 27.00
CA HIS A 509 -35.04 30.12 27.76
C HIS A 509 -34.75 31.42 26.99
N LEU A 510 -33.59 31.51 26.33
CA LEU A 510 -33.21 32.66 25.49
C LEU A 510 -34.10 32.79 24.24
N TYR A 511 -34.43 31.68 23.58
CA TYR A 511 -35.39 31.67 22.47
C TYR A 511 -36.77 32.18 22.91
N LYS A 512 -37.22 31.78 24.11
CA LYS A 512 -38.49 32.24 24.69
C LYS A 512 -38.50 33.75 25.00
N ILE A 513 -37.35 34.31 25.41
CA ILE A 513 -37.17 35.76 25.62
C ILE A 513 -37.11 36.51 24.29
N ALA A 514 -36.41 35.96 23.29
CA ALA A 514 -36.32 36.54 21.95
C ALA A 514 -37.67 36.57 21.22
N ALA A 515 -38.49 35.51 21.37
CA ALA A 515 -39.86 35.46 20.87
C ALA A 515 -40.75 36.53 21.52
N LYS A 516 -40.67 36.71 22.85
CA LYS A 516 -41.37 37.80 23.57
C LYS A 516 -40.92 39.21 23.16
N LYS A 517 -39.68 39.38 22.69
CA LYS A 517 -39.15 40.66 22.18
C LYS A 517 -39.63 40.99 20.76
N LYS A 518 -39.99 39.98 19.95
CA LYS A 518 -40.56 40.15 18.60
C LYS A 518 -42.02 40.63 18.66
N GLU A 519 -42.84 40.05 19.54
CA GLU A 519 -44.23 40.51 19.76
C GLU A 519 -44.32 41.96 20.27
N LYS A 520 -43.30 42.43 21.02
CA LYS A 520 -43.24 43.80 21.54
C LYS A 520 -42.72 44.84 20.54
N LYS A 521 -42.16 44.41 19.38
CA LYS A 521 -41.60 45.30 18.35
C LYS A 521 -42.55 45.55 17.18
N GLU A 522 -43.58 44.71 17.00
CA GLU A 522 -44.66 44.93 16.02
C GLU A 522 -45.72 45.93 16.50
N THR A 523 -45.70 46.32 17.77
CA THR A 523 -46.64 47.32 18.32
C THR A 523 -46.14 48.78 18.24
N ASP A 524 -44.89 49.04 17.80
CA ASP A 524 -44.28 50.39 17.88
C ASP A 524 -43.44 50.79 16.64
N GLY A 525 -43.71 50.22 15.47
CA GLY A 525 -42.92 50.45 14.25
C GLY A 525 -43.74 50.96 13.08
N ASN A 526 -43.89 52.29 12.99
CA ASN A 526 -44.53 53.05 11.91
C ASN A 526 -43.96 52.66 10.51
N ILE A 527 -44.82 52.18 9.61
CA ILE A 527 -44.45 51.71 8.26
C ILE A 527 -44.26 52.93 7.35
N GLN A 528 -43.00 53.30 7.06
CA GLN A 528 -42.72 54.12 5.89
C GLN A 528 -42.81 53.23 4.64
N VAL A 529 -43.89 53.43 3.89
CA VAL A 529 -44.11 52.82 2.59
C VAL A 529 -43.13 53.45 1.60
N THR A 530 -42.21 52.64 1.06
CA THR A 530 -41.25 53.03 0.02
C THR A 530 -41.96 53.57 -1.23
N GLU A 531 -41.35 54.52 -1.93
CA GLU A 531 -41.91 55.15 -3.13
C GLU A 531 -42.32 54.13 -4.22
N GLU A 532 -41.60 53.01 -4.32
CA GLU A 532 -41.97 51.89 -5.19
C GLU A 532 -43.36 51.32 -4.87
N VAL A 533 -43.72 51.23 -3.59
CA VAL A 533 -45.04 50.73 -3.16
C VAL A 533 -46.14 51.77 -3.39
N LYS A 534 -45.82 53.07 -3.41
CA LYS A 534 -46.76 54.11 -3.86
C LYS A 534 -47.01 54.02 -5.37
N VAL A 535 -45.95 53.90 -6.17
CA VAL A 535 -46.05 53.75 -7.63
C VAL A 535 -46.86 52.50 -7.99
N LEU A 536 -46.64 51.38 -7.30
CA LEU A 536 -47.41 50.15 -7.52
C LEU A 536 -48.90 50.29 -7.11
N ARG A 537 -49.21 51.11 -6.09
CA ARG A 537 -50.60 51.43 -5.73
C ARG A 537 -51.27 52.32 -6.78
N GLU A 538 -50.58 53.33 -7.31
CA GLU A 538 -51.10 54.17 -8.38
C GLU A 538 -51.34 53.38 -9.67
N ILE A 539 -50.43 52.48 -10.06
CA ILE A 539 -50.62 51.58 -11.22
C ILE A 539 -51.85 50.68 -11.01
N ARG A 540 -52.02 50.09 -9.81
CA ARG A 540 -53.19 49.28 -9.47
C ARG A 540 -54.49 50.08 -9.60
N ASP A 541 -54.51 51.31 -9.09
CA ASP A 541 -55.72 52.14 -9.08
C ASP A 541 -56.06 52.65 -10.49
N LEU A 542 -55.07 52.95 -11.33
CA LEU A 542 -55.26 53.27 -12.76
C LEU A 542 -55.79 52.08 -13.58
N LEU A 543 -55.37 50.85 -13.26
CA LEU A 543 -55.87 49.62 -13.89
C LEU A 543 -57.29 49.26 -13.40
N ALA A 544 -57.58 49.49 -12.12
CA ALA A 544 -58.92 49.34 -11.57
C ALA A 544 -59.91 50.35 -12.17
N GLY A 545 -59.49 51.61 -12.38
CA GLY A 545 -60.30 52.67 -13.00
C GLY A 545 -60.57 52.49 -14.49
N LYS A 546 -59.73 51.75 -15.22
CA LYS A 546 -59.97 51.42 -16.66
C LYS A 546 -60.87 50.21 -16.87
N SER A 547 -61.12 49.41 -15.85
CA SER A 547 -61.91 48.18 -15.96
C SER A 547 -63.43 48.39 -15.75
N SER A 548 -63.87 49.63 -15.49
CA SER A 548 -65.28 49.96 -15.17
C SER A 548 -66.03 50.81 -16.21
N VAL A 549 -65.46 51.08 -17.39
CA VAL A 549 -66.17 51.76 -18.49
C VAL A 549 -65.91 51.07 -19.83
N ALA A 550 -66.58 49.94 -20.05
CA ALA A 550 -67.10 49.49 -21.35
C ALA A 550 -67.88 48.18 -21.16
N PHE A 551 -69.11 48.15 -21.70
CA PHE A 551 -70.06 47.02 -21.83
C PHE A 551 -71.27 46.96 -20.89
N THR A 552 -72.20 47.91 -21.04
CA THR A 552 -73.68 47.75 -21.18
C THR A 552 -74.28 49.17 -21.30
N HIS A 553 -75.12 49.62 -22.25
CA HIS A 553 -76.16 49.00 -23.08
C HIS A 553 -76.43 49.83 -24.37
N ILE A 554 -77.07 49.16 -25.34
CA ILE A 554 -77.68 49.57 -26.64
C ILE A 554 -76.79 49.42 -27.87
#